data_AF-A0A2D7XCL9-F1
#
_entry.id   AF-A0A2D7XCL9-F1
#
_cell.length_a   1.000
_cell.length_b   1.000
_cell.length_c   1.000
_cell.angle_alpha   90.00
_cell.angle_beta   90.00
_cell.angle_gamma   90.00
#
_symmetry.space_group_name_H-M   'P 1'
#
loop_
_entity.id
_entity.type
_entity.pdbx_description
1 polymer ?
#
loop_
_entity_poly.entity_id
_entity_poly.type
_entity_poly.pdbx_seq_one_letter_code
_entity_poly.pdbx_strand_id
1 'polypeptide(L)'
;MDFKRGYKIKPKVIEQTGEVTFTDGTNDVFANEITCRAYGYEFDKNLGVCYAFRFPRDREQQTKHETLSIKGANNEAQSGTENSIITGTKNKTLGDNQNSLIIGSNNVIQNGLNDCFVTGSFGTATNRGEFVIGGGTHLETADTLDERLATFQTSFILMSTITAGAQSHSAIVQKTGDIDATDINLDVSHYIQKINGSIQIFEIDVISLCIGGTSGTVGTFDQWKIEGAQKTGTDSATDSLTQTTTYKINNTDITNPVIADSPSAGGLTVQCEGLANINLEWYINVKMITCKTAIDF
;
A
#
# COMPACT_ATOMS: atom_id res chain seq x y z
N MET A 1 -19.56 -13.93 52.35
CA MET A 1 -20.61 -14.95 52.56
C MET A 1 -20.28 -15.77 53.80
N ASP A 2 -21.27 -16.41 54.42
CA ASP A 2 -21.10 -17.28 55.59
C ASP A 2 -21.09 -18.75 55.20
N PHE A 3 -20.58 -19.60 56.09
CA PHE A 3 -20.61 -21.05 55.90
C PHE A 3 -22.06 -21.56 55.90
N LYS A 4 -22.44 -22.29 54.84
CA LYS A 4 -23.70 -23.04 54.84
C LYS A 4 -23.59 -24.25 55.77
N ARG A 5 -24.67 -24.54 56.48
CA ARG A 5 -24.76 -25.69 57.40
C ARG A 5 -24.41 -26.99 56.65
N GLY A 6 -23.40 -27.72 57.13
CA GLY A 6 -22.91 -28.96 56.52
C GLY A 6 -21.72 -28.80 55.57
N TYR A 7 -21.27 -27.57 55.28
CA TYR A 7 -20.12 -27.30 54.41
C TYR A 7 -18.94 -26.74 55.19
N LYS A 8 -17.74 -27.28 54.94
CA LYS A 8 -16.49 -26.86 55.60
C LYS A 8 -15.78 -25.71 54.88
N ILE A 9 -16.27 -25.30 53.72
CA ILE A 9 -15.70 -24.23 52.89
C ILE A 9 -16.80 -23.26 52.46
N LYS A 10 -16.44 -22.01 52.21
CA LYS A 10 -17.34 -20.95 51.74
C LYS A 10 -16.70 -20.12 50.62
N PRO A 11 -17.49 -19.42 49.79
CA PRO A 11 -16.95 -18.54 48.76
C PRO A 11 -16.17 -17.38 49.42
N LYS A 12 -14.94 -17.17 48.96
CA LYS A 12 -14.05 -16.09 49.40
C LYS A 12 -14.17 -14.88 48.48
N VAL A 13 -13.93 -15.09 47.19
CA VAL A 13 -13.96 -14.04 46.17
C VAL A 13 -14.55 -14.60 44.87
N ILE A 14 -15.17 -13.71 44.11
CA ILE A 14 -15.57 -13.97 42.72
C ILE A 14 -14.66 -13.10 41.88
N GLU A 15 -13.85 -13.72 41.05
CA GLU A 15 -12.95 -13.05 40.13
C GLU A 15 -13.73 -12.35 39.01
N GLN A 16 -13.08 -11.39 38.34
CA GLN A 16 -13.70 -10.66 37.22
C GLN A 16 -14.11 -11.58 36.07
N THR A 17 -13.44 -12.74 35.93
CA THR A 17 -13.75 -13.79 34.95
C THR A 17 -14.97 -14.63 35.33
N GLY A 18 -15.56 -14.40 36.50
CA GLY A 18 -16.67 -15.15 37.06
C GLY A 18 -16.26 -16.41 37.83
N GLU A 19 -14.96 -16.75 37.88
CA GLU A 19 -14.43 -17.85 38.69
C GLU A 19 -14.58 -17.56 40.19
N VAL A 20 -14.92 -18.60 40.96
CA VAL A 20 -15.14 -18.48 42.41
C VAL A 20 -14.07 -19.25 43.19
N THR A 21 -13.28 -18.53 43.96
CA THR A 21 -12.34 -19.12 44.91
C THR A 21 -13.03 -19.38 46.25
N PHE A 22 -12.79 -20.54 46.85
CA PHE A 22 -13.34 -20.90 48.16
C PHE A 22 -12.27 -20.83 49.25
N THR A 23 -12.70 -20.70 50.50
CA THR A 23 -11.83 -20.74 51.68
C THR A 23 -12.45 -21.60 52.78
N ASP A 24 -11.61 -22.30 53.55
CA ASP A 24 -11.98 -22.97 54.80
C ASP A 24 -11.93 -22.03 56.02
N GLY A 25 -11.62 -20.75 55.81
CA GLY A 25 -11.42 -19.75 56.85
C GLY A 25 -9.95 -19.46 57.18
N THR A 26 -9.02 -20.27 56.66
CA THR A 26 -7.58 -20.09 56.82
C THR A 26 -6.84 -20.10 55.48
N ASN A 27 -7.21 -21.00 54.57
CA ASN A 27 -6.56 -21.21 53.27
C ASN A 27 -7.54 -21.08 52.11
N ASP A 28 -7.00 -20.88 50.92
CA ASP A 28 -7.75 -20.94 49.67
C ASP A 28 -7.81 -22.38 49.17
N VAL A 29 -9.00 -22.83 48.81
CA VAL A 29 -9.32 -24.23 48.53
C VAL A 29 -10.24 -24.34 47.33
N PHE A 30 -10.15 -25.45 46.61
CA PHE A 30 -11.08 -25.77 45.52
C PHE A 30 -12.34 -26.43 46.05
N ALA A 31 -13.50 -26.00 45.54
CA ALA A 31 -14.77 -26.63 45.85
C ALA A 31 -15.05 -27.81 44.91
N ASN A 32 -15.64 -28.87 45.44
CA ASN A 32 -16.18 -29.95 44.62
C ASN A 32 -17.57 -29.57 44.04
N GLU A 33 -18.06 -30.35 43.07
CA GLU A 33 -19.33 -30.09 42.39
C GLU A 33 -20.52 -29.89 43.34
N ILE A 34 -20.61 -30.72 44.38
CA ILE A 34 -21.70 -30.66 45.37
C ILE A 34 -21.68 -29.31 46.10
N THR A 35 -20.51 -28.90 46.59
CA THR A 35 -20.36 -27.64 47.30
C THR A 35 -20.59 -26.44 46.37
N CYS A 36 -20.07 -26.52 45.16
CA CYS A 36 -20.25 -25.49 44.12
C CYS A 36 -21.73 -25.16 43.88
N ARG A 37 -22.51 -26.21 43.58
CA ARG A 37 -23.95 -26.10 43.30
C ARG A 37 -24.73 -25.70 44.54
N ALA A 38 -24.31 -26.15 45.73
CA ALA A 38 -24.96 -25.78 46.98
C ALA A 38 -24.88 -24.27 47.26
N TYR A 39 -23.84 -23.57 46.81
CA TYR A 39 -23.73 -22.11 46.88
C TYR A 39 -24.37 -21.38 45.69
N GLY A 40 -24.96 -22.10 44.73
CA GLY A 40 -25.68 -21.51 43.60
C GLY A 40 -24.82 -21.23 42.37
N TYR A 41 -23.61 -21.81 42.30
CA TYR A 41 -22.69 -21.63 41.19
C TYR A 41 -22.70 -22.81 40.22
N GLU A 42 -22.23 -22.56 39.01
CA GLU A 42 -22.06 -23.58 37.97
C GLU A 42 -20.69 -24.24 38.09
N PHE A 43 -20.64 -25.58 38.16
CA PHE A 43 -19.39 -26.32 38.27
C PHE A 43 -18.90 -26.78 36.89
N ASP A 44 -17.68 -26.42 36.52
CA ASP A 44 -16.98 -26.96 35.36
C ASP A 44 -16.36 -28.32 35.70
N LYS A 45 -16.89 -29.40 35.14
CA LYS A 45 -16.35 -30.75 35.37
C LYS A 45 -14.97 -30.96 34.74
N ASN A 46 -14.64 -30.22 33.67
CA ASN A 46 -13.39 -30.40 32.96
C ASN A 46 -12.24 -29.68 33.66
N LEU A 47 -12.51 -28.48 34.19
CA LEU A 47 -11.51 -27.67 34.89
C LEU A 47 -11.51 -27.88 36.41
N GLY A 48 -12.61 -28.41 36.98
CA GLY A 48 -12.77 -28.57 38.42
C GLY A 48 -13.04 -27.25 39.16
N VAL A 49 -13.62 -26.25 38.47
CA VAL A 49 -13.76 -24.85 38.94
C VAL A 49 -15.22 -24.42 39.01
N CYS A 50 -15.54 -23.54 39.96
CA CYS A 50 -16.87 -22.94 40.12
C CYS A 50 -16.99 -21.58 39.44
N TYR A 51 -18.14 -21.31 38.81
CA TYR A 51 -18.42 -20.04 38.16
C TYR A 51 -19.72 -19.41 38.68
N ALA A 52 -19.67 -18.13 39.05
CA ALA A 52 -20.83 -17.33 39.41
C ALA A 52 -21.60 -16.82 38.18
N PHE A 53 -20.86 -16.53 37.13
CA PHE A 53 -21.37 -16.25 35.80
C PHE A 53 -20.33 -16.76 34.80
N ARG A 54 -20.80 -17.16 33.64
CA ARG A 54 -19.94 -17.40 32.49
C ARG A 54 -20.29 -16.33 31.50
N PHE A 55 -19.30 -15.55 31.08
CA PHE A 55 -19.46 -14.88 29.80
C PHE A 55 -19.68 -15.99 28.77
N PRO A 56 -20.74 -15.92 27.93
CA PRO A 56 -20.73 -16.76 26.75
C PRO A 56 -19.36 -16.55 26.10
N ARG A 57 -18.69 -17.65 25.73
CA ARG A 57 -17.65 -17.55 24.71
C ARG A 57 -18.39 -17.11 23.46
N ASP A 58 -18.66 -15.81 23.36
CA ASP A 58 -19.07 -15.18 22.13
C ASP A 58 -17.87 -15.37 21.21
N ARG A 59 -18.01 -16.47 20.47
CA ARG A 59 -17.36 -16.85 19.24
C ARG A 59 -16.02 -16.18 19.00
N GLU A 60 -15.02 -17.02 18.87
CA GLU A 60 -13.92 -16.89 17.90
C GLU A 60 -14.45 -16.62 16.47
N GLN A 61 -15.13 -15.50 16.24
CA GLN A 61 -15.62 -15.05 14.93
C GLN A 61 -15.15 -13.65 14.55
N GLN A 62 -14.13 -13.09 15.22
CA GLN A 62 -13.45 -11.86 14.77
C GLN A 62 -11.92 -11.82 14.97
N THR A 63 -11.23 -12.95 15.16
CA THR A 63 -9.75 -12.96 15.35
C THR A 63 -8.97 -13.90 14.43
N LYS A 64 -9.57 -14.26 13.29
CA LYS A 64 -8.82 -14.58 12.07
C LYS A 64 -9.28 -13.67 10.94
N HIS A 65 -9.04 -12.37 11.10
CA HIS A 65 -8.72 -11.59 9.93
C HIS A 65 -7.33 -12.07 9.51
N GLU A 66 -7.25 -13.16 8.75
CA GLU A 66 -6.09 -13.37 7.89
C GLU A 66 -6.12 -12.18 6.92
N THR A 67 -5.52 -11.06 7.33
CA THR A 67 -5.42 -9.83 6.54
C THR A 67 -4.69 -10.12 5.24
N LEU A 68 -3.93 -11.22 5.19
CA LEU A 68 -3.22 -11.72 4.03
C LEU A 68 -3.78 -13.07 3.59
N SER A 69 -4.20 -13.16 2.33
CA SER A 69 -4.63 -14.42 1.69
C SER A 69 -3.61 -14.88 0.65
N ILE A 70 -2.98 -16.04 0.86
CA ILE A 70 -2.00 -16.61 -0.08
C ILE A 70 -2.53 -17.91 -0.67
N LYS A 71 -2.63 -17.98 -2.01
CA LYS A 71 -3.02 -19.16 -2.77
C LYS A 71 -1.95 -19.53 -3.79
N GLY A 72 -1.60 -20.81 -3.85
CA GLY A 72 -0.55 -21.34 -4.72
C GLY A 72 0.76 -21.60 -3.97
N ALA A 73 1.88 -21.73 -4.70
CA ALA A 73 3.12 -22.31 -4.16
C ALA A 73 4.30 -21.33 -4.20
N ASN A 74 5.14 -21.38 -3.17
CA ASN A 74 6.38 -20.60 -3.06
C ASN A 74 6.17 -19.07 -3.14
N ASN A 75 5.00 -18.58 -2.76
CA ASN A 75 4.83 -17.13 -2.58
C ASN A 75 5.47 -16.71 -1.26
N GLU A 76 6.10 -15.55 -1.25
CA GLU A 76 6.77 -14.95 -0.10
C GLU A 76 6.07 -13.65 0.28
N ALA A 77 5.69 -13.53 1.54
CA ALA A 77 5.25 -12.27 2.10
C ALA A 77 6.08 -11.94 3.34
N GLN A 78 6.79 -10.81 3.28
CA GLN A 78 7.57 -10.33 4.42
C GLN A 78 6.65 -9.69 5.48
N SER A 79 7.22 -9.44 6.66
CA SER A 79 6.49 -8.81 7.77
C SER A 79 5.94 -7.44 7.36
N GLY A 80 4.76 -7.08 7.85
CA GLY A 80 4.08 -5.83 7.48
C GLY A 80 3.21 -5.92 6.22
N THR A 81 3.20 -7.06 5.52
CA THR A 81 2.23 -7.28 4.43
C THR A 81 0.85 -7.61 4.99
N GLU A 82 -0.11 -6.70 4.81
CA GLU A 82 -1.45 -6.79 5.37
C GLU A 82 -2.53 -6.43 4.32
N ASN A 83 -3.78 -6.79 4.60
CA ASN A 83 -4.97 -6.53 3.77
C ASN A 83 -4.79 -6.88 2.28
N SER A 84 -4.04 -7.95 1.99
CA SER A 84 -3.55 -8.26 0.65
C SER A 84 -3.92 -9.68 0.20
N ILE A 85 -4.00 -9.88 -1.11
CA ILE A 85 -4.29 -11.19 -1.72
C ILE A 85 -3.17 -11.54 -2.69
N ILE A 86 -2.56 -12.71 -2.52
CA ILE A 86 -1.50 -13.23 -3.39
C ILE A 86 -1.96 -14.57 -3.97
N THR A 87 -2.06 -14.66 -5.29
CA THR A 87 -2.46 -15.88 -6.00
C THR A 87 -1.47 -16.24 -7.10
N GLY A 88 -0.93 -17.46 -7.07
CA GLY A 88 -0.05 -17.98 -8.11
C GLY A 88 1.25 -18.54 -7.53
N THR A 89 2.39 -18.32 -8.18
CA THR A 89 3.67 -18.94 -7.78
C THR A 89 4.84 -17.97 -7.71
N LYS A 90 5.70 -18.10 -6.70
CA LYS A 90 6.93 -17.30 -6.59
C LYS A 90 6.72 -15.78 -6.56
N ASN A 91 5.54 -15.30 -6.17
CA ASN A 91 5.34 -13.86 -5.97
C ASN A 91 5.94 -13.42 -4.64
N LYS A 92 6.40 -12.18 -4.56
CA LYS A 92 7.10 -11.63 -3.40
C LYS A 92 6.56 -10.25 -3.00
N THR A 93 6.40 -10.03 -1.70
CA THR A 93 6.24 -8.69 -1.11
C THR A 93 7.42 -8.44 -0.16
N LEU A 94 8.03 -7.26 -0.22
CA LEU A 94 9.23 -6.91 0.56
C LEU A 94 8.93 -6.23 1.91
N GLY A 95 7.65 -6.22 2.34
CA GLY A 95 7.24 -5.77 3.67
C GLY A 95 6.49 -4.45 3.66
N ASP A 96 5.85 -4.14 4.78
CA ASP A 96 5.07 -2.89 5.00
C ASP A 96 4.10 -2.55 3.85
N ASN A 97 3.55 -3.56 3.18
CA ASN A 97 2.65 -3.43 2.04
C ASN A 97 1.20 -3.65 2.47
N GLN A 98 0.32 -2.67 2.23
CA GLN A 98 -1.10 -2.79 2.57
C GLN A 98 -1.98 -2.72 1.33
N ASN A 99 -3.15 -3.38 1.39
CA ASN A 99 -4.21 -3.30 0.37
C ASN A 99 -3.77 -3.71 -1.05
N SER A 100 -2.90 -4.71 -1.16
CA SER A 100 -2.33 -5.12 -2.44
C SER A 100 -2.96 -6.40 -3.01
N LEU A 101 -3.05 -6.49 -4.34
CA LEU A 101 -3.47 -7.69 -5.06
C LEU A 101 -2.34 -8.15 -5.98
N ILE A 102 -1.93 -9.41 -5.86
CA ILE A 102 -0.91 -10.02 -6.72
C ILE A 102 -1.44 -11.29 -7.36
N ILE A 103 -1.39 -11.38 -8.69
CA ILE A 103 -1.85 -12.54 -9.45
C ILE A 103 -0.80 -12.95 -10.48
N GLY A 104 -0.41 -14.22 -10.51
CA GLY A 104 0.49 -14.76 -11.53
C GLY A 104 1.80 -15.28 -10.95
N SER A 105 2.95 -14.98 -11.58
CA SER A 105 4.22 -15.58 -11.15
C SER A 105 5.43 -14.67 -11.15
N ASN A 106 6.30 -14.82 -10.13
CA ASN A 106 7.53 -14.05 -10.02
C ASN A 106 7.31 -12.52 -9.99
N ASN A 107 6.13 -12.08 -9.55
CA ASN A 107 5.85 -10.66 -9.38
C ASN A 107 6.38 -10.17 -8.04
N VAL A 108 6.76 -8.89 -7.96
CA VAL A 108 7.34 -8.26 -6.78
C VAL A 108 6.62 -6.96 -6.46
N ILE A 109 6.30 -6.74 -5.19
CA ILE A 109 5.99 -5.40 -4.65
C ILE A 109 7.14 -5.00 -3.72
N GLN A 110 7.75 -3.84 -3.99
CA GLN A 110 8.80 -3.27 -3.14
C GLN A 110 8.25 -2.85 -1.77
N ASN A 111 9.13 -2.70 -0.78
CA ASN A 111 8.75 -2.42 0.61
C ASN A 111 8.01 -1.09 0.75
N GLY A 112 6.98 -1.03 1.60
CA GLY A 112 6.27 0.23 1.92
C GLY A 112 5.33 0.75 0.84
N LEU A 113 5.08 -0.04 -0.21
CA LEU A 113 4.15 0.30 -1.29
C LEU A 113 2.75 -0.24 -0.98
N ASN A 114 1.79 0.67 -0.82
CA ASN A 114 0.40 0.33 -0.56
C ASN A 114 -0.45 0.45 -1.83
N ASP A 115 -1.61 -0.19 -1.81
CA ASP A 115 -2.68 -0.06 -2.82
C ASP A 115 -2.25 -0.53 -4.23
N CYS A 116 -1.29 -1.44 -4.31
CA CYS A 116 -0.75 -1.92 -5.58
C CYS A 116 -1.57 -3.09 -6.15
N PHE A 117 -1.70 -3.14 -7.48
CA PHE A 117 -2.19 -4.31 -8.19
C PHE A 117 -1.11 -4.81 -9.14
N VAL A 118 -0.69 -6.06 -9.03
CA VAL A 118 0.31 -6.66 -9.91
C VAL A 118 -0.20 -7.95 -10.52
N THR A 119 -0.19 -8.03 -11.85
CA THR A 119 -0.62 -9.23 -12.58
C THR A 119 0.39 -9.66 -13.63
N GLY A 120 0.31 -10.93 -14.07
CA GLY A 120 1.15 -11.48 -15.12
C GLY A 120 2.40 -12.15 -14.57
N SER A 121 3.56 -11.92 -15.17
CA SER A 121 4.81 -12.49 -14.65
C SER A 121 6.00 -11.54 -14.73
N PHE A 122 6.88 -11.59 -13.72
CA PHE A 122 8.06 -10.72 -13.61
C PHE A 122 7.74 -9.22 -13.54
N GLY A 123 6.52 -8.84 -13.14
CA GLY A 123 6.15 -7.46 -12.88
C GLY A 123 6.68 -7.00 -11.53
N THR A 124 7.23 -5.78 -11.48
CA THR A 124 7.70 -5.16 -10.22
C THR A 124 6.97 -3.84 -10.01
N ALA A 125 6.20 -3.73 -8.91
CA ALA A 125 5.66 -2.45 -8.47
C ALA A 125 6.73 -1.68 -7.69
N THR A 126 6.91 -0.42 -8.06
CA THR A 126 7.92 0.51 -7.51
C THR A 126 7.29 1.79 -6.96
N ASN A 127 6.01 2.03 -7.24
CA ASN A 127 5.27 3.21 -6.79
C ASN A 127 4.00 2.79 -6.03
N ARG A 128 3.53 3.65 -5.13
CA ARG A 128 2.26 3.43 -4.40
C ARG A 128 1.07 3.56 -5.35
N GLY A 129 0.01 2.77 -5.15
CA GLY A 129 -1.17 2.80 -6.02
C GLY A 129 -0.91 2.30 -7.45
N GLU A 130 0.26 1.74 -7.73
CA GLU A 130 0.66 1.32 -9.08
C GLU A 130 -0.11 0.07 -9.51
N PHE A 131 -0.65 0.09 -10.73
CA PHE A 131 -1.14 -1.10 -11.40
C PHE A 131 -0.10 -1.59 -12.42
N VAL A 132 0.45 -2.77 -12.20
CA VAL A 132 1.48 -3.39 -13.03
C VAL A 132 0.96 -4.62 -13.74
N ILE A 133 1.21 -4.68 -15.06
CA ILE A 133 1.07 -5.86 -15.88
C ILE A 133 2.48 -6.30 -16.30
N GLY A 134 3.00 -7.34 -15.64
CA GLY A 134 4.27 -7.96 -15.97
C GLY A 134 4.13 -8.97 -17.11
N GLY A 135 5.09 -8.99 -18.03
CA GLY A 135 5.13 -9.96 -19.11
C GLY A 135 6.48 -9.99 -19.82
N GLY A 136 6.53 -10.61 -21.00
CA GLY A 136 7.65 -10.51 -21.94
C GLY A 136 9.04 -10.75 -21.33
N THR A 137 9.36 -11.98 -20.94
CA THR A 137 10.74 -12.26 -20.50
C THR A 137 11.64 -12.48 -21.70
N HIS A 138 12.72 -11.70 -21.80
CA HIS A 138 13.83 -12.01 -22.70
C HIS A 138 14.98 -12.61 -21.89
N LEU A 139 15.58 -13.69 -22.39
CA LEU A 139 16.84 -14.22 -21.90
C LEU A 139 17.92 -13.63 -22.80
N GLU A 140 18.67 -12.65 -22.33
CA GLU A 140 19.91 -12.27 -23.01
C GLU A 140 20.94 -13.37 -22.73
N THR A 141 21.05 -14.28 -23.70
CA THR A 141 22.09 -15.31 -23.91
C THR A 141 22.84 -15.85 -22.70
N ALA A 142 22.51 -17.09 -22.35
CA ALA A 142 23.41 -18.15 -21.89
C ALA A 142 24.46 -17.77 -20.82
N ASP A 143 24.01 -17.55 -19.59
CA ASP A 143 24.82 -18.03 -18.47
C ASP A 143 23.96 -18.81 -17.48
N THR A 144 24.55 -19.92 -17.06
CA THR A 144 24.08 -20.88 -16.10
C THR A 144 23.83 -20.22 -14.75
N LEU A 145 22.63 -20.45 -14.20
CA LEU A 145 22.22 -20.16 -12.82
C LEU A 145 21.94 -18.66 -12.53
N ASP A 146 20.65 -18.32 -12.64
CA ASP A 146 19.93 -17.44 -11.70
C ASP A 146 19.79 -15.93 -11.93
N GLU A 147 19.93 -15.39 -13.15
CA GLU A 147 19.65 -13.95 -13.36
C GLU A 147 18.77 -13.66 -14.58
N ARG A 148 17.44 -13.60 -14.36
CA ARG A 148 16.45 -13.16 -15.36
C ARG A 148 16.42 -11.62 -15.36
N LEU A 149 17.32 -11.00 -16.12
CA LEU A 149 17.57 -9.54 -16.10
C LEU A 149 16.57 -8.68 -16.90
N ALA A 150 15.75 -9.25 -17.79
CA ALA A 150 14.83 -8.45 -18.61
C ALA A 150 13.40 -8.48 -18.07
N THR A 151 13.00 -7.41 -17.39
CA THR A 151 11.59 -7.10 -17.09
C THR A 151 11.01 -6.28 -18.24
N PHE A 152 9.95 -6.79 -18.86
CA PHE A 152 9.09 -6.02 -19.76
C PHE A 152 7.73 -5.85 -19.08
N GLN A 153 7.41 -4.64 -18.63
CA GLN A 153 6.15 -4.41 -17.92
C GLN A 153 5.45 -3.15 -18.41
N THR A 154 4.14 -3.13 -18.24
CA THR A 154 3.35 -1.90 -18.33
C THR A 154 2.83 -1.54 -16.95
N SER A 155 3.01 -0.28 -16.56
CA SER A 155 2.56 0.29 -15.30
C SER A 155 1.57 1.42 -15.55
N PHE A 156 0.54 1.50 -14.75
CA PHE A 156 -0.38 2.64 -14.68
C PHE A 156 -0.19 3.33 -13.34
N ILE A 157 0.12 4.62 -13.37
CA ILE A 157 0.45 5.44 -12.21
C ILE A 157 -0.41 6.69 -12.27
N LEU A 158 -1.10 6.98 -11.18
CA LEU A 158 -1.88 8.21 -11.03
C LEU A 158 -1.06 9.23 -10.26
N MET A 159 -1.16 10.50 -10.64
CA MET A 159 -0.49 11.59 -9.95
C MET A 159 -1.40 12.81 -9.85
N SER A 160 -1.09 13.71 -8.91
CA SER A 160 -1.78 15.00 -8.80
C SER A 160 -0.90 16.08 -8.20
N THR A 161 -1.28 17.33 -8.43
CA THR A 161 -0.73 18.52 -7.75
C THR A 161 -1.68 19.70 -7.87
N ILE A 162 -1.39 20.81 -7.20
CA ILE A 162 -2.16 22.06 -7.26
C ILE A 162 -1.17 23.19 -7.50
N THR A 163 -1.46 24.11 -8.43
CA THR A 163 -0.67 25.34 -8.60
C THR A 163 -1.52 26.56 -8.21
N ALA A 164 -0.95 27.47 -7.42
CA ALA A 164 -1.60 28.72 -7.04
C ALA A 164 -0.92 29.93 -7.71
N GLY A 165 -1.61 30.60 -8.62
CA GLY A 165 -1.00 31.64 -9.43
C GLY A 165 0.08 31.09 -10.36
N ALA A 166 1.13 31.89 -10.62
CA ALA A 166 2.21 31.54 -11.56
C ALA A 166 3.28 30.61 -10.94
N GLN A 167 2.91 29.73 -10.02
CA GLN A 167 3.83 28.80 -9.37
C GLN A 167 3.99 27.51 -10.17
N SER A 168 5.18 26.93 -10.10
CA SER A 168 5.54 25.67 -10.73
C SER A 168 5.59 24.57 -9.68
N HIS A 169 4.82 23.49 -9.84
CA HIS A 169 4.83 22.37 -8.90
C HIS A 169 4.96 21.02 -9.61
N SER A 170 5.69 20.12 -8.96
CA SER A 170 5.84 18.73 -9.40
C SER A 170 4.63 17.91 -8.95
N ALA A 171 4.11 17.08 -9.83
CA ALA A 171 3.09 16.10 -9.50
C ALA A 171 3.66 14.97 -8.62
N ILE A 172 2.83 14.44 -7.73
CA ILE A 172 3.18 13.34 -6.83
C ILE A 172 2.24 12.16 -7.03
N VAL A 173 2.75 10.94 -6.87
CA VAL A 173 2.00 9.68 -7.10
C VAL A 173 0.89 9.51 -6.06
N GLN A 174 1.23 9.69 -4.79
CA GLN A 174 0.26 9.63 -3.71
C GLN A 174 0.71 10.55 -2.58
N LYS A 175 -0.21 11.36 -2.07
CA LYS A 175 0.00 12.14 -0.86
C LYS A 175 -0.13 11.21 0.35
N THR A 176 0.89 11.16 1.20
CA THR A 176 0.82 10.43 2.47
C THR A 176 0.94 11.38 3.66
N GLY A 177 0.02 11.29 4.62
CA GLY A 177 0.05 12.11 5.83
C GLY A 177 -0.11 13.62 5.60
N ASP A 178 0.61 14.41 6.42
CA ASP A 178 0.56 15.88 6.54
C ASP A 178 1.32 16.65 5.42
N ILE A 179 1.66 15.99 4.31
CA ILE A 179 2.35 16.64 3.19
C ILE A 179 1.44 17.70 2.57
N ASP A 180 1.77 18.98 2.65
CA ASP A 180 0.99 20.03 1.99
C ASP A 180 1.23 20.04 0.46
N ALA A 181 0.29 20.56 -0.32
CA ALA A 181 0.39 20.71 -1.78
C ALA A 181 1.52 21.66 -2.22
N THR A 182 2.14 22.36 -1.26
CA THR A 182 3.26 23.26 -1.46
C THR A 182 4.60 22.67 -1.00
N ASP A 183 4.60 21.44 -0.49
CA ASP A 183 5.83 20.80 -0.01
C ASP A 183 6.72 20.39 -1.18
N ILE A 184 7.88 21.04 -1.25
CA ILE A 184 8.91 20.82 -2.27
C ILE A 184 10.03 19.90 -1.78
N ASN A 185 10.05 19.52 -0.50
CA ASN A 185 11.10 18.71 0.11
C ASN A 185 10.69 17.24 0.27
N LEU A 186 10.15 16.67 -0.80
CA LEU A 186 9.70 15.29 -0.81
C LEU A 186 10.84 14.34 -1.18
N ASP A 187 10.84 13.17 -0.54
CA ASP A 187 11.75 12.08 -0.92
C ASP A 187 11.33 11.43 -2.26
N VAL A 188 12.16 10.50 -2.73
CA VAL A 188 11.95 9.87 -4.04
C VAL A 188 10.66 9.08 -4.12
N SER A 189 10.15 8.55 -3.01
CA SER A 189 8.99 7.65 -2.96
C SER A 189 7.67 8.31 -3.37
N HIS A 190 7.65 9.64 -3.45
CA HIS A 190 6.51 10.44 -3.89
C HIS A 190 6.45 10.66 -5.40
N TYR A 191 7.53 10.29 -6.11
CA TYR A 191 7.67 10.45 -7.55
C TYR A 191 7.71 9.08 -8.23
N ILE A 192 7.61 9.08 -9.56
CA ILE A 192 7.76 7.86 -10.36
C ILE A 192 9.20 7.37 -10.24
N GLN A 193 9.40 6.15 -9.77
CA GLN A 193 10.74 5.58 -9.66
C GLN A 193 11.37 5.36 -11.03
N LYS A 194 12.62 5.82 -11.17
CA LYS A 194 13.47 5.42 -12.28
C LYS A 194 13.97 4.00 -12.07
N ILE A 195 13.98 3.21 -13.13
CA ILE A 195 14.46 1.84 -13.09
C ILE A 195 15.85 1.81 -13.74
N ASN A 196 16.86 1.39 -12.99
CA ASN A 196 18.25 1.35 -13.47
C ASN A 196 18.41 0.41 -14.67
N GLY A 197 19.23 0.83 -15.63
CA GLY A 197 19.50 0.08 -16.86
C GLY A 197 18.21 -0.20 -17.62
N SER A 198 17.39 0.83 -17.84
CA SER A 198 16.10 0.65 -18.48
C SER A 198 15.72 1.75 -19.45
N ILE A 199 14.83 1.39 -20.37
CA ILE A 199 14.10 2.29 -21.24
C ILE A 199 12.66 2.33 -20.75
N GLN A 200 12.19 3.52 -20.39
CA GLN A 200 10.84 3.80 -19.92
C GLN A 200 10.12 4.66 -20.96
N ILE A 201 9.17 4.07 -21.68
CA ILE A 201 8.31 4.77 -22.65
C ILE A 201 7.03 5.18 -21.93
N PHE A 202 6.60 6.43 -22.09
CA PHE A 202 5.40 6.93 -21.43
C PHE A 202 4.38 7.52 -22.40
N GLU A 203 3.12 7.29 -22.06
CA GLU A 203 1.94 8.00 -22.55
C GLU A 203 1.25 8.62 -21.34
N ILE A 204 1.05 9.93 -21.34
CA ILE A 204 0.53 10.68 -20.20
C ILE A 204 -0.66 11.51 -20.64
N ASP A 205 -1.77 11.33 -19.93
CA ASP A 205 -2.94 12.20 -20.01
C ASP A 205 -2.93 13.15 -18.81
N VAL A 206 -3.07 14.45 -19.08
CA VAL A 206 -3.10 15.49 -18.05
C VAL A 206 -4.39 16.30 -18.17
N ILE A 207 -5.04 16.57 -17.05
CA ILE A 207 -6.17 17.49 -16.94
C ILE A 207 -5.81 18.57 -15.92
N SER A 208 -6.02 19.84 -16.26
CA SER A 208 -6.04 20.93 -15.30
C SER A 208 -7.46 21.41 -15.09
N LEU A 209 -7.84 21.73 -13.85
CA LEU A 209 -9.14 22.26 -13.48
C LEU A 209 -8.95 23.58 -12.73
N CYS A 210 -9.57 24.65 -13.22
CA CYS A 210 -9.63 25.92 -12.52
C CYS A 210 -10.54 25.80 -11.30
N ILE A 211 -9.94 25.93 -10.12
CA ILE A 211 -10.62 25.85 -8.82
C ILE A 211 -10.78 27.22 -8.15
N GLY A 212 -10.19 28.28 -8.72
CA GLY A 212 -10.33 29.63 -8.20
C GLY A 212 -9.26 30.60 -8.70
N GLY A 213 -9.01 31.63 -7.90
CA GLY A 213 -8.14 32.76 -8.24
C GLY A 213 -8.94 34.03 -8.54
N THR A 214 -8.24 35.13 -8.79
CA THR A 214 -8.84 36.43 -9.09
C THR A 214 -9.06 36.67 -10.59
N SER A 215 -8.56 35.79 -11.46
CA SER A 215 -8.72 35.88 -12.93
C SER A 215 -9.20 34.57 -13.58
N GLY A 216 -9.31 33.47 -12.83
CA GLY A 216 -9.78 32.18 -13.35
C GLY A 216 -11.29 32.02 -13.27
N THR A 217 -11.90 31.40 -14.29
CA THR A 217 -13.31 30.99 -14.25
C THR A 217 -13.39 29.58 -13.65
N VAL A 218 -13.98 29.43 -12.46
CA VAL A 218 -14.08 28.12 -11.80
C VAL A 218 -14.83 27.12 -12.69
N GLY A 219 -14.29 25.92 -12.80
CA GLY A 219 -14.86 24.82 -13.59
C GLY A 219 -14.38 24.77 -15.04
N THR A 220 -13.59 25.73 -15.52
CA THR A 220 -12.89 25.58 -16.80
C THR A 220 -11.72 24.61 -16.66
N PHE A 221 -11.42 23.89 -17.73
CA PHE A 221 -10.36 22.89 -17.74
C PHE A 221 -9.54 22.97 -19.02
N ASP A 222 -8.32 22.45 -18.96
CA ASP A 222 -7.48 22.18 -20.13
C ASP A 222 -6.99 20.74 -20.05
N GLN A 223 -6.75 20.12 -21.20
CA GLN A 223 -6.26 18.75 -21.27
C GLN A 223 -5.03 18.66 -22.16
N TRP A 224 -4.06 17.83 -21.78
CA TRP A 224 -2.89 17.51 -22.60
C TRP A 224 -2.68 16.02 -22.77
N LYS A 225 -2.02 15.67 -23.89
CA LYS A 225 -1.39 14.36 -24.09
C LYS A 225 0.11 14.53 -24.30
N ILE A 226 0.92 13.82 -23.52
CA ILE A 226 2.38 13.83 -23.59
C ILE A 226 2.85 12.41 -23.89
N GLU A 227 3.75 12.26 -24.84
CA GLU A 227 4.35 10.97 -25.22
C GLU A 227 5.86 11.13 -25.29
N GLY A 228 6.60 10.09 -24.92
CA GLY A 228 8.05 10.16 -24.92
C GLY A 228 8.74 8.92 -24.38
N ALA A 229 10.05 9.04 -24.23
CA ALA A 229 10.89 7.99 -23.71
C ALA A 229 12.01 8.54 -22.83
N GLN A 230 12.34 7.78 -21.81
CA GLN A 230 13.50 7.99 -20.95
C GLN A 230 14.43 6.78 -21.01
N LYS A 231 15.72 7.06 -21.03
CA LYS A 231 16.78 6.09 -20.78
C LYS A 231 17.43 6.40 -19.44
N THR A 232 17.55 5.37 -18.62
CA THR A 232 18.18 5.45 -17.31
C THR A 232 19.38 4.51 -17.27
N GLY A 233 20.54 5.05 -16.92
CA GLY A 233 21.79 4.31 -16.79
C GLY A 233 21.76 3.32 -15.60
N THR A 234 22.80 2.52 -15.46
CA THR A 234 22.93 1.57 -14.35
C THR A 234 23.20 2.26 -13.00
N ASP A 235 23.64 3.51 -13.02
CA ASP A 235 23.86 4.41 -11.88
C ASP A 235 22.64 5.25 -11.48
N SER A 236 21.46 4.95 -12.06
CA SER A 236 20.21 5.72 -11.89
C SER A 236 20.22 7.11 -12.55
N ALA A 237 21.25 7.49 -13.29
CA ALA A 237 21.28 8.76 -14.00
C ALA A 237 20.33 8.76 -15.20
N THR A 238 19.78 9.93 -15.52
CA THR A 238 19.01 10.13 -16.75
C THR A 238 19.98 10.35 -17.90
N ASP A 239 20.16 9.36 -18.78
CA ASP A 239 21.01 9.50 -19.95
C ASP A 239 20.33 10.30 -21.06
N SER A 240 19.03 10.08 -21.22
CA SER A 240 18.22 10.87 -22.16
C SER A 240 16.76 10.89 -21.74
N LEU A 241 16.13 12.04 -21.88
CA LEU A 241 14.69 12.23 -21.77
C LEU A 241 14.20 12.97 -23.01
N THR A 242 13.32 12.34 -23.78
CA THR A 242 12.66 12.95 -24.93
C THR A 242 11.16 12.88 -24.77
N GLN A 243 10.48 13.96 -25.13
CA GLN A 243 9.03 14.07 -25.00
C GLN A 243 8.46 14.97 -26.08
N THR A 244 7.17 14.81 -26.35
CA THR A 244 6.38 15.71 -27.18
C THR A 244 4.99 15.83 -26.59
N THR A 245 4.49 17.05 -26.49
CA THR A 245 3.08 17.30 -26.23
C THR A 245 2.34 17.26 -27.55
N THR A 246 1.49 16.25 -27.73
CA THR A 246 0.82 16.01 -29.02
C THR A 246 -0.55 16.67 -29.09
N TYR A 247 -1.13 17.06 -27.96
CA TYR A 247 -2.49 17.55 -27.90
C TYR A 247 -2.72 18.51 -26.73
N LYS A 248 -3.47 19.59 -26.98
CA LYS A 248 -4.00 20.52 -25.96
C LYS A 248 -5.47 20.85 -26.28
N ILE A 249 -6.40 20.49 -25.39
CA ILE A 249 -7.80 20.95 -25.47
C ILE A 249 -7.93 22.19 -24.62
N ASN A 250 -8.60 23.19 -25.22
CA ASN A 250 -8.74 24.55 -24.72
C ASN A 250 -7.38 25.27 -24.82
N ASN A 251 -7.35 26.34 -25.60
CA ASN A 251 -6.12 27.07 -25.89
C ASN A 251 -5.97 28.23 -24.90
N THR A 252 -6.03 27.94 -23.60
CA THR A 252 -5.67 28.92 -22.57
C THR A 252 -4.18 29.22 -22.64
N ASP A 253 -3.73 30.36 -22.14
CA ASP A 253 -2.30 30.72 -22.11
C ASP A 253 -1.50 29.95 -21.04
N ILE A 254 -2.04 28.84 -20.53
CA ILE A 254 -1.37 27.95 -19.58
C ILE A 254 -0.24 27.18 -20.29
N THR A 255 0.95 27.20 -19.70
CA THR A 255 2.12 26.48 -20.20
C THR A 255 1.88 24.98 -20.19
N ASN A 256 2.34 24.28 -21.23
CA ASN A 256 2.16 22.82 -21.30
C ASN A 256 2.93 22.14 -20.16
N PRO A 257 2.30 21.17 -19.46
CA PRO A 257 3.02 20.35 -18.51
C PRO A 257 4.07 19.49 -19.23
N VAL A 258 5.14 19.16 -18.50
CA VAL A 258 6.29 18.41 -19.04
C VAL A 258 6.70 17.30 -18.08
N ILE A 259 7.13 16.15 -18.59
CA ILE A 259 7.85 15.19 -17.76
C ILE A 259 9.27 15.72 -17.50
N ALA A 260 9.72 15.59 -16.26
CA ALA A 260 11.02 16.07 -15.81
C ALA A 260 11.58 15.18 -14.71
N ASP A 261 12.88 15.30 -14.50
CA ASP A 261 13.50 14.79 -13.28
C ASP A 261 12.96 15.54 -12.06
N SER A 262 12.68 14.82 -10.97
CA SER A 262 12.27 15.48 -9.74
C SER A 262 13.42 16.35 -9.20
N PRO A 263 13.11 17.56 -8.70
CA PRO A 263 14.13 18.58 -8.43
C PRO A 263 15.12 18.21 -7.30
N SER A 264 14.77 17.25 -6.45
CA SER A 264 15.53 16.91 -5.24
C SER A 264 15.76 15.41 -5.01
N ALA A 265 15.03 14.53 -5.70
CA ALA A 265 14.87 13.15 -5.24
C ALA A 265 15.23 12.07 -6.27
N GLY A 266 15.56 12.42 -7.52
CA GLY A 266 16.04 11.44 -8.51
C GLY A 266 14.96 10.56 -9.15
N GLY A 267 13.68 10.86 -8.93
CA GLY A 267 12.55 10.22 -9.60
C GLY A 267 12.08 11.01 -10.84
N LEU A 268 10.96 10.60 -11.41
CA LEU A 268 10.26 11.32 -12.48
C LEU A 268 8.97 11.93 -12.01
N THR A 269 8.67 13.10 -12.55
CA THR A 269 7.45 13.84 -12.25
C THR A 269 6.92 14.53 -13.49
N VAL A 270 5.64 14.89 -13.45
CA VAL A 270 5.08 15.85 -14.39
C VAL A 270 5.12 17.21 -13.73
N GLN A 271 5.89 18.12 -14.29
CA GLN A 271 5.97 19.50 -13.87
C GLN A 271 4.79 20.28 -14.44
N CYS A 272 4.01 20.87 -13.54
CA CYS A 272 2.83 21.66 -13.85
C CYS A 272 3.12 23.14 -13.57
N GLU A 273 2.83 23.98 -14.55
CA GLU A 273 3.08 25.43 -14.49
C GLU A 273 1.75 26.16 -14.35
N GLY A 274 1.57 26.86 -13.24
CA GLY A 274 0.39 27.68 -12.99
C GLY A 274 0.38 28.96 -13.82
N LEU A 275 -0.76 29.64 -13.82
CA LEU A 275 -0.94 30.94 -14.48
C LEU A 275 -1.28 32.01 -13.45
N ALA A 276 -0.71 33.20 -13.60
CA ALA A 276 -0.93 34.31 -12.68
C ALA A 276 -2.42 34.53 -12.41
N ASN A 277 -2.78 34.68 -11.12
CA ASN A 277 -4.15 34.90 -10.66
C ASN A 277 -5.15 33.74 -10.90
N ILE A 278 -4.68 32.55 -11.26
CA ILE A 278 -5.51 31.35 -11.43
C ILE A 278 -5.00 30.24 -10.51
N ASN A 279 -5.90 29.54 -9.83
CA ASN A 279 -5.59 28.34 -9.06
C ASN A 279 -6.07 27.12 -9.83
N LEU A 280 -5.17 26.16 -10.04
CA LEU A 280 -5.41 24.96 -10.84
C LEU A 280 -5.15 23.70 -10.02
N GLU A 281 -6.03 22.72 -10.14
CA GLU A 281 -5.78 21.34 -9.71
C GLU A 281 -5.44 20.49 -10.92
N TRP A 282 -4.43 19.65 -10.79
CA TRP A 282 -3.87 18.86 -11.88
C TRP A 282 -4.06 17.37 -11.59
N TYR A 283 -4.64 16.67 -12.54
CA TYR A 283 -4.86 15.22 -12.50
C TYR A 283 -4.12 14.57 -13.65
N ILE A 284 -3.31 13.56 -13.33
CA ILE A 284 -2.37 12.98 -14.28
C ILE A 284 -2.50 11.46 -14.23
N ASN A 285 -2.61 10.85 -15.40
CA ASN A 285 -2.55 9.41 -15.60
C ASN A 285 -1.35 9.07 -16.47
N VAL A 286 -0.42 8.28 -15.94
CA VAL A 286 0.79 7.85 -16.63
C VAL A 286 0.68 6.37 -16.95
N LYS A 287 0.72 6.03 -18.23
CA LYS A 287 0.99 4.68 -18.70
C LYS A 287 2.46 4.58 -19.05
N MET A 288 3.19 3.75 -18.33
CA MET A 288 4.63 3.56 -18.46
C MET A 288 4.94 2.14 -18.94
N ILE A 289 5.65 2.00 -20.05
CA ILE A 289 6.20 0.73 -20.51
C ILE A 289 7.68 0.71 -20.14
N THR A 290 8.07 -0.23 -19.28
CA THR A 290 9.48 -0.40 -18.88
C THR A 290 10.07 -1.61 -19.58
N CYS A 291 11.22 -1.41 -20.20
CA CYS A 291 12.09 -2.46 -20.71
C CYS A 291 13.44 -2.36 -20.02
N LYS A 292 13.78 -3.33 -19.16
CA LYS A 292 15.10 -3.42 -18.55
C LYS A 292 16.08 -4.08 -19.52
N THR A 293 17.27 -3.51 -19.65
CA THR A 293 18.31 -3.92 -20.60
C THR A 293 19.55 -4.38 -19.84
N ALA A 294 20.30 -5.34 -20.40
CA ALA A 294 21.64 -5.67 -19.90
C ALA A 294 22.74 -4.81 -20.55
N ILE A 295 22.35 -3.95 -21.50
CA ILE A 295 23.23 -3.00 -22.17
C ILE A 295 23.37 -1.75 -21.28
N ASP A 296 24.60 -1.37 -20.98
CA ASP A 296 24.95 -0.07 -20.40
C ASP A 296 24.85 1.03 -21.46
N PHE A 297 24.35 2.19 -21.07
CA PHE A 297 24.21 3.39 -21.92
C PHE A 297 25.27 4.44 -21.58
#